data_AF-A0A537A7I3-F1
#
_entry.id   AF-A0A537A7I3-F1
#
_cell.length_a   1.000
_cell.length_b   1.000
_cell.length_c   1.000
_cell.angle_alpha   90.00
_cell.angle_beta   90.00
_cell.angle_gamma   90.00
#
_symmetry.space_group_name_H-M   'P 1'
#
loop_
_entity.id
_entity.type
_entity.pdbx_description
1 polymer ?
#
loop_
_entity_poly.entity_id
_entity_poly.type
_entity_poly.pdbx_seq_one_letter_code
_entity_poly.pdbx_strand_id
1 'polypeptide(L)'
;MIVRRDTTIARLLALIAVMLVSRIACGHQQDGRDAILEFEPPGPGTYRLHRIMPAPEGRVLDTEGRSQKLSRFLQDKITLLGFIYTTCTDPEGCPLAYRVFDGL
;
A
#
# COMPACT_ATOMS: atom_id res chain seq x y z
N MET A 1 4.79 -54.14 31.19
CA MET A 1 3.86 -53.08 30.74
C MET A 1 4.57 -52.25 29.65
N ILE A 2 4.21 -52.47 28.39
CA ILE A 2 4.78 -51.75 27.23
C ILE A 2 3.94 -50.50 27.03
N VAL A 3 4.52 -49.34 27.33
CA VAL A 3 3.93 -48.03 27.01
C VAL A 3 3.93 -47.88 25.50
N ARG A 4 2.78 -48.14 24.86
CA ARG A 4 2.56 -47.75 23.46
C ARG A 4 2.67 -46.22 23.41
N ARG A 5 3.76 -45.74 22.84
CA ARG A 5 4.00 -44.32 22.59
C ARG A 5 3.08 -43.93 21.45
N ASP A 6 1.90 -43.43 21.79
CA ASP A 6 0.83 -43.08 20.84
C ASP A 6 1.27 -41.91 19.96
N THR A 7 1.89 -42.25 18.83
CA THR A 7 2.41 -41.33 17.81
C THR A 7 1.31 -40.44 17.21
N THR A 8 0.05 -40.86 17.32
CA THR A 8 -1.14 -40.10 16.94
C THR A 8 -1.35 -38.88 17.82
N ILE A 9 -1.20 -39.00 19.14
CA ILE A 9 -1.31 -37.88 20.08
C ILE A 9 -0.18 -36.87 19.82
N ALA A 10 1.03 -37.36 19.59
CA ALA A 10 2.18 -36.52 19.26
C ALA A 10 1.97 -35.73 17.95
N ARG A 11 1.40 -36.36 16.91
CA ARG A 11 1.07 -35.69 15.63
C ARG A 11 -0.04 -34.66 15.78
N LEU A 12 -1.08 -34.97 16.57
CA LEU A 12 -2.17 -34.04 16.82
C LEU A 12 -1.69 -32.80 17.58
N LEU A 13 -0.87 -32.99 18.61
CA LEU A 13 -0.25 -31.90 19.37
C LEU A 13 0.67 -31.04 18.48
N ALA A 14 1.44 -31.67 17.58
CA ALA A 14 2.27 -30.93 16.63
C ALA A 14 1.44 -30.10 15.63
N LEU A 15 0.33 -30.64 15.11
CA LEU A 15 -0.57 -29.91 14.20
C LEU A 15 -1.27 -28.74 14.91
N ILE A 16 -1.71 -28.93 16.15
CA ILE A 16 -2.32 -27.86 16.97
C ILE A 16 -1.29 -26.77 17.26
N ALA A 17 -0.06 -27.15 17.61
CA ALA A 17 1.02 -26.18 17.82
C ALA A 17 1.32 -25.37 16.55
N VAL A 18 1.41 -26.02 15.38
CA VAL A 18 1.61 -25.33 14.10
C VAL A 18 0.46 -24.36 13.77
N MET A 19 -0.81 -24.75 13.99
CA MET A 19 -1.94 -23.83 13.81
C MET A 19 -1.91 -22.63 14.77
N LEU A 20 -1.44 -22.82 16.01
CA LEU A 20 -1.27 -21.73 16.96
C LEU A 20 -0.17 -20.75 16.55
N VAL A 21 0.96 -21.23 15.99
CA VAL A 21 2.04 -20.34 15.53
C VAL A 21 1.64 -19.55 14.28
N SER A 22 0.81 -20.11 13.38
CA SER A 22 0.35 -19.42 12.17
C SER A 22 -0.55 -18.20 12.43
N ARG A 23 -1.08 -18.02 13.65
CA ARG A 23 -1.84 -16.83 14.06
C ARG A 23 -0.96 -15.63 14.42
N ILE A 24 0.36 -15.79 14.49
CA ILE A 24 1.32 -14.74 14.91
C ILE A 24 1.76 -13.87 13.71
N ALA A 25 1.43 -14.22 12.47
CA ALA A 25 1.52 -13.30 11.34
C ALA A 25 0.32 -12.33 11.34
N CYS A 26 0.11 -11.61 12.44
CA CYS A 26 -0.71 -10.40 12.42
C CYS A 26 0.09 -9.35 11.63
N GLY A 27 -0.17 -9.24 10.34
CA GLY A 27 -0.02 -7.95 9.68
C GLY A 27 -0.93 -6.99 10.44
N HIS A 28 -0.37 -5.91 10.98
CA HIS A 28 -1.17 -4.82 11.53
C HIS A 28 -2.03 -4.26 10.39
N GLN A 29 -3.27 -4.72 10.27
CA GLN A 29 -4.29 -4.02 9.51
C GLN A 29 -4.73 -2.88 10.41
N GLN A 30 -4.14 -1.70 10.24
CA GLN A 30 -4.78 -0.50 10.75
C GLN A 30 -6.00 -0.28 9.84
N ASP A 31 -7.14 0.02 10.44
CA ASP A 31 -8.23 0.61 9.67
C ASP A 31 -7.83 2.08 9.56
N GLY A 32 -7.66 2.61 8.35
CA GLY A 32 -7.10 3.96 8.09
C GLY A 32 -7.85 5.15 8.70
N ARG A 33 -8.81 4.87 9.59
CA ARG A 33 -9.51 5.82 10.46
C ARG A 33 -8.68 6.25 11.67
N ASP A 34 -7.72 5.44 12.11
CA ASP A 34 -6.95 5.67 13.34
C ASP A 34 -5.46 5.94 13.10
N ALA A 35 -5.05 6.25 11.86
CA ALA A 35 -3.72 6.79 11.62
C ALA A 35 -3.65 8.15 12.33
N ILE A 36 -3.03 8.18 13.51
CA ILE A 36 -2.76 9.42 14.24
C ILE A 36 -1.77 10.19 13.38
N LEU A 37 -2.30 11.08 12.55
CA LEU A 37 -1.49 12.04 11.85
C LEU A 37 -0.82 12.91 12.93
N GLU A 38 0.50 13.10 12.83
CA GLU A 38 1.23 14.03 13.70
C GLU A 38 0.83 15.50 13.45
N PHE A 39 -0.16 15.73 12.59
CA PHE A 39 -0.72 17.03 12.25
C PHE A 39 -2.22 16.93 11.98
N GLU A 40 -2.97 18.00 12.25
CA GLU A 40 -4.36 18.12 11.83
C GLU A 40 -4.41 18.56 10.35
N PRO A 41 -4.94 17.75 9.43
CA PRO A 41 -5.06 18.16 8.04
C PRO A 41 -6.07 19.30 7.90
N PRO A 42 -5.82 20.30 7.04
CA PRO A 42 -6.83 21.31 6.76
C PRO A 42 -8.14 20.69 6.27
N GLY A 43 -9.26 21.33 6.60
CA GLY A 43 -10.58 20.87 6.15
C GLY A 43 -10.64 20.75 4.62
N PRO A 44 -11.40 19.78 4.05
CA PRO A 44 -11.57 19.67 2.62
C PRO A 44 -12.00 21.01 1.99
N GLY A 45 -11.34 21.40 0.89
CA GLY A 45 -11.60 22.68 0.20
C GLY A 45 -11.06 23.95 0.88
N THR A 46 -10.45 23.85 2.07
CA THR A 46 -9.83 25.02 2.74
C THR A 46 -8.41 25.32 2.24
N TYR A 47 -7.82 24.37 1.49
CA TYR A 47 -6.50 24.52 0.90
C TYR A 47 -6.50 25.57 -0.21
N ARG A 48 -5.48 26.43 -0.24
CA ARG A 48 -5.30 27.36 -1.35
C ARG A 48 -4.86 26.60 -2.59
N LEU A 49 -5.72 26.55 -3.60
CA LEU A 49 -5.35 26.03 -4.91
C LEU A 49 -4.41 27.02 -5.60
N HIS A 50 -3.16 26.61 -5.79
CA HIS A 50 -2.18 27.41 -6.53
C HIS A 50 -2.47 27.32 -8.03
N ARG A 51 -1.93 28.27 -8.81
CA ARG A 51 -2.14 28.31 -10.25
C ARG A 51 -1.64 27.01 -10.88
N ILE A 52 -2.52 26.30 -11.59
CA ILE A 52 -2.15 25.14 -12.41
C ILE A 52 -1.33 25.67 -13.58
N MET A 53 -0.15 25.07 -13.79
CA MET A 53 0.80 25.47 -14.82
C MET A 53 1.08 24.29 -15.75
N PRO A 54 1.55 24.56 -16.99
CA PRO A 54 2.09 23.51 -17.85
C PRO A 54 3.19 22.75 -17.09
N ALA A 55 3.12 21.43 -17.11
CA ALA A 55 4.19 20.61 -16.58
C ALA A 55 5.44 20.79 -17.46
N PRO A 56 6.65 20.85 -16.88
CA PRO A 56 7.88 20.87 -17.65
C PRO A 56 8.05 19.56 -18.43
N GLU A 57 8.72 19.64 -19.57
CA GLU A 57 9.08 18.44 -20.34
C GLU A 57 10.15 17.62 -19.64
N GLY A 58 10.10 16.30 -19.85
CA GLY A 58 11.05 15.35 -19.30
C GLY A 58 10.89 13.97 -19.94
N ARG A 59 11.83 13.07 -19.64
CA ARG A 59 11.75 11.67 -20.05
C ARG A 59 11.33 10.79 -18.89
N VAL A 60 10.32 9.97 -19.11
CA VAL A 60 9.82 8.95 -18.17
C VAL A 60 9.89 7.57 -18.81
N LEU A 61 9.90 6.52 -18.01
CA LEU A 61 9.77 5.15 -18.50
C LEU A 61 8.29 4.76 -18.45
N ASP A 62 7.79 4.15 -19.53
CA ASP A 62 6.49 3.49 -19.52
C ASP A 62 6.57 2.12 -18.83
N THR A 63 5.42 1.44 -18.73
CA THR A 63 5.29 0.11 -18.10
C THR A 63 6.11 -0.97 -18.79
N GLU A 64 6.51 -0.77 -20.04
CA GLU A 64 7.38 -1.67 -20.79
C GLU A 64 8.85 -1.23 -20.75
N GLY A 65 9.19 -0.25 -19.91
CA GLY A 65 10.55 0.28 -19.75
C GLY A 65 11.03 1.14 -20.90
N ARG A 66 10.15 1.55 -21.83
CA ARG A 66 10.54 2.41 -22.95
C ARG A 66 10.51 3.85 -22.49
N SER A 67 11.50 4.62 -22.92
CA SER A 67 11.60 6.01 -22.50
C SER A 67 10.79 6.95 -23.42
N GLN A 68 9.81 7.62 -22.82
CA GLN A 68 8.81 8.47 -23.48
C GLN A 68 8.91 9.92 -22.97
N LYS A 69 8.35 10.87 -23.73
CA LYS A 69 8.14 12.24 -23.25
C LYS A 69 6.97 12.30 -22.28
N LEU A 70 7.09 13.08 -21.20
CA LEU A 70 6.03 13.24 -20.20
C LEU A 70 4.72 13.78 -20.82
N SER A 71 4.80 14.78 -21.71
CA SER A 71 3.65 15.34 -22.43
C SER A 71 2.73 14.31 -23.10
N ARG A 72 3.27 13.16 -23.52
CA ARG A 72 2.48 12.07 -24.11
C ARG A 72 1.39 11.55 -23.17
N PHE A 73 1.60 11.63 -21.85
CA PHE A 73 0.66 11.15 -20.84
C PHE A 73 -0.27 12.24 -20.31
N LEU A 74 0.11 13.52 -20.42
CA LEU A 74 -0.67 14.64 -19.89
C LEU A 74 -1.82 15.05 -20.83
N GLN A 75 -1.62 14.94 -22.15
CA GLN A 75 -2.65 15.16 -23.19
C GLN A 75 -3.41 16.51 -23.05
N ASP A 76 -2.72 17.57 -22.63
CA ASP A 76 -3.28 18.91 -22.39
C ASP A 76 -4.49 18.94 -21.42
N LYS A 77 -4.57 17.96 -20.50
CA LYS A 77 -5.59 17.91 -19.45
C LYS A 77 -5.06 18.42 -18.12
N ILE A 78 -5.97 18.73 -17.21
CA ILE A 78 -5.63 18.81 -15.79
C ILE A 78 -5.30 17.38 -15.33
N THR A 79 -4.04 17.15 -15.00
CA THR A 79 -3.54 15.82 -14.61
C THR A 79 -3.20 15.81 -13.13
N LEU A 80 -3.75 14.83 -12.41
CA LEU A 80 -3.23 14.45 -11.11
C LEU A 80 -2.06 13.50 -11.34
N LEU A 81 -0.87 13.83 -10.83
CA LEU A 81 0.34 13.02 -10.97
C LEU A 81 0.82 12.58 -9.59
N GLY A 82 0.88 11.27 -9.37
CA GLY A 82 1.39 10.67 -8.13
C GLY A 82 2.83 10.19 -8.27
N PHE A 83 3.68 10.51 -7.30
CA PHE A 83 5.02 9.94 -7.17
C PHE A 83 5.01 8.98 -5.98
N ILE A 84 5.17 7.68 -6.26
CA ILE A 84 5.08 6.62 -5.26
C ILE A 84 6.34 5.77 -5.34
N TYR A 85 6.94 5.50 -4.18
CA TYR A 85 7.97 4.49 -4.07
C TYR A 85 7.33 3.11 -4.11
N THR A 86 7.64 2.31 -5.12
CA THR A 86 7.09 0.96 -5.28
C THR A 86 7.55 0.01 -4.18
N THR A 87 8.65 0.32 -3.50
CA THR A 87 9.17 -0.39 -2.32
C THR A 87 8.72 0.24 -1.01
N CYS A 88 7.67 1.05 -1.02
CA CYS A 88 7.05 1.58 0.18
C CYS A 88 6.69 0.42 1.13
N THR A 89 7.12 0.51 2.40
CA THR A 89 6.94 -0.54 3.41
C THR A 89 5.83 -0.23 4.41
N ASP A 90 5.09 0.87 4.19
CA ASP A 90 3.97 1.29 5.02
C ASP A 90 2.69 0.55 4.61
N PRO A 91 2.26 -0.49 5.35
CA PRO A 91 1.10 -1.30 4.96
C PRO A 91 -0.20 -0.48 4.87
N GLU A 92 -0.26 0.67 5.53
CA GLU A 92 -1.43 1.54 5.55
C GLU A 92 -1.31 2.66 4.51
N GLY A 93 -0.13 3.26 4.39
CA GLY A 93 0.11 4.35 3.46
C GLY A 93 0.16 3.91 1.99
N CYS A 94 0.84 2.82 1.67
CA CYS A 94 1.07 2.45 0.27
C CYS A 94 -0.22 2.10 -0.49
N PRO A 95 -1.20 1.35 0.08
CA PRO A 95 -2.48 1.12 -0.57
C PRO A 95 -3.32 2.39 -0.69
N LEU A 96 -3.27 3.28 0.31
CA LEU A 96 -4.02 4.54 0.31
C LEU A 96 -3.52 5.52 -0.77
N ALA A 97 -2.23 5.51 -1.08
CA ALA A 97 -1.64 6.40 -2.09
C ALA A 97 -2.27 6.22 -3.48
N TYR A 98 -2.74 5.02 -3.81
CA TYR A 98 -3.43 4.76 -5.08
C TYR A 98 -4.93 5.05 -5.03
N ARG A 99 -5.59 4.98 -3.86
CA ARG A 99 -7.05 5.14 -3.74
C ARG A 99 -7.59 6.48 -4.24
N VAL A 100 -6.77 7.53 -4.23
CA VAL A 100 -7.16 8.85 -4.76
C VAL A 100 -7.45 8.79 -6.27
N PHE A 101 -6.88 7.83 -6.99
CA PHE A 101 -7.05 7.66 -8.43
C PHE A 101 -8.20 6.72 -8.81
N ASP A 102 -8.67 5.86 -7.90
CA ASP A 102 -9.71 4.86 -8.19
C ASP A 102 -11.13 5.44 -8.29
N GLY A 103 -11.34 6.67 -7.79
CA GLY A 103 -12.66 7.31 -7.69
C GLY A 103 -12.99 8.34 -8.78
N LEU A 104 -12.14 8.50 -9.80
CA LEU A 104 -12.35 9.39 -10.96
C LEU A 104 -13.00 8.64 -12.13
#